data_AF-A0A395UGI4-F1
#
_entry.id   AF-A0A395UGI4-F1
#
_cell.length_a   1.000
_cell.length_b   1.000
_cell.length_c   1.000
_cell.angle_alpha   90.00
_cell.angle_beta   90.00
_cell.angle_gamma   90.00
#
_symmetry.space_group_name_H-M   'P 1'
#
loop_
_entity.id
_entity.type
_entity.pdbx_description
1 polymer ?
#
loop_
_entity_poly.entity_id
_entity_poly.type
_entity_poly.pdbx_seq_one_letter_code
_entity_poly.pdbx_strand_id
1 'polypeptide(L)'
;MKWIILLRNKALSELNLKGFFCSAYVRSDWFDDFGGNADLLSGDKHTESDVFVQILANAKSRLRQEYINFRNSAADLLIEQYLAEGVFPEMKGDNVVLNEFHRKQLISTIKTIYEAEPSVFSKQLNKSQKKILIKLLDRIVQSNRLSELFDVLDGVVSLTEDDMCRISNLLQRTSLENITKTVEHIRDRLDIIQNFKSLIYQHQRFALEVPHIQKCIESNLWLFGEKYHLLTSEEDKFEQALINLLEFHKKDNYYDKEPIVHPDKNKEMDLFIAQKGFRVGDDDKKYFHHVVIELKRPSIKLGDKELQQIKTYKNVIAKALLPK
;
A
#
# COMPACT_ATOMS: atom_id res chain seq x y z
N MET A 1 28.63 -60.86 17.95
CA MET A 1 27.46 -61.54 17.36
C MET A 1 26.87 -60.60 16.30
N LYS A 2 27.07 -60.88 15.01
CA LYS A 2 26.57 -60.06 13.90
C LYS A 2 25.10 -60.41 13.68
N TRP A 3 24.17 -59.52 14.01
CA TRP A 3 22.76 -59.69 13.65
C TRP A 3 22.60 -59.32 12.17
N ILE A 4 22.47 -60.32 11.30
CA ILE A 4 22.03 -60.13 9.92
C ILE A 4 20.50 -60.00 9.98
N ILE A 5 19.97 -58.79 9.80
CA ILE A 5 18.53 -58.59 9.65
C ILE A 5 18.17 -59.00 8.21
N LEU A 6 17.70 -60.24 8.04
CA LEU A 6 17.11 -60.71 6.79
C LEU A 6 15.72 -60.06 6.64
N LEU A 7 15.58 -59.14 5.69
CA LEU A 7 14.29 -58.60 5.27
C LEU A 7 13.51 -59.70 4.53
N ARG A 8 12.60 -60.39 5.22
CA ARG A 8 11.81 -61.50 4.66
C ARG A 8 10.65 -61.04 3.75
N ASN A 9 10.19 -59.79 3.89
CA ASN A 9 9.16 -59.20 3.04
C ASN A 9 9.25 -57.67 3.05
N LYS A 10 8.84 -57.01 1.96
CA LYS A 10 8.79 -55.54 1.84
C LYS A 10 7.40 -55.12 1.36
N ALA A 11 6.71 -54.32 2.18
CA ALA A 11 5.51 -53.59 1.77
C ALA A 11 5.87 -52.10 1.60
N LEU A 12 5.37 -51.47 0.52
CA LEU A 12 5.53 -50.04 0.32
C LEU A 12 4.53 -49.26 1.18
N SER A 13 4.97 -48.11 1.68
CA SER A 13 4.12 -47.13 2.36
C SER A 13 3.73 -46.03 1.37
N GLU A 14 2.47 -45.63 1.38
CA GLU A 14 1.96 -44.48 0.62
C GLU A 14 2.37 -43.13 1.23
N LEU A 15 3.01 -43.14 2.41
CA LEU A 15 3.37 -41.94 3.17
C LEU A 15 4.67 -41.25 2.67
N ASN A 16 5.41 -41.87 1.75
CA ASN A 16 6.71 -41.38 1.24
C ASN A 16 6.57 -40.37 0.10
N LEU A 17 5.73 -39.35 0.29
CA LEU A 17 5.56 -38.25 -0.64
C LEU A 17 5.63 -36.95 0.16
N LYS A 18 6.31 -35.93 -0.40
CA LYS A 18 6.45 -34.56 0.17
C LYS A 18 7.51 -34.36 1.26
N GLY A 19 8.74 -34.83 1.03
CA GLY A 19 9.92 -34.42 1.82
C GLY A 19 10.14 -35.11 3.17
N PHE A 20 9.27 -36.04 3.56
CA PHE A 20 9.40 -36.86 4.75
C PHE A 20 9.46 -38.34 4.36
N PHE A 21 10.51 -39.04 4.79
CA PHE A 21 10.69 -40.47 4.54
C PHE A 21 10.47 -41.25 5.82
N CYS A 22 9.54 -42.20 5.79
CA CYS A 22 9.23 -43.04 6.94
C CYS A 22 9.40 -44.52 6.58
N SER A 23 9.85 -45.31 7.54
CA SER A 23 10.02 -46.76 7.40
C SER A 23 9.78 -47.41 8.75
N ALA A 24 9.06 -48.52 8.74
CA ALA A 24 8.85 -49.34 9.93
C ALA A 24 9.49 -50.71 9.71
N TYR A 25 10.12 -51.24 10.75
CA TYR A 25 10.61 -52.62 10.78
C TYR A 25 9.81 -53.37 11.82
N VAL A 26 9.18 -54.48 11.40
CA VAL A 26 8.43 -55.35 12.30
C VAL A 26 9.25 -56.61 12.53
N ARG A 27 9.46 -56.96 13.81
CA ARG A 27 10.11 -58.20 14.23
C ARG A 27 9.13 -59.00 15.05
N SER A 28 8.96 -60.27 14.70
CA SER A 28 8.15 -61.25 15.43
C SER A 28 8.61 -62.66 15.06
N ASP A 29 8.60 -63.57 16.02
CA ASP A 29 8.91 -64.99 15.81
C ASP A 29 7.92 -65.65 14.83
N TRP A 30 6.74 -65.03 14.64
CA TRP A 30 5.79 -65.44 13.60
C TRP A 30 6.42 -65.45 12.20
N PHE A 31 7.36 -64.54 11.92
CA PHE A 31 8.02 -64.45 10.62
C PHE A 31 9.10 -65.53 10.38
N ASP A 32 9.42 -66.39 11.36
CA ASP A 32 10.51 -67.35 11.26
C ASP A 32 10.32 -68.45 10.19
N ASP A 33 9.06 -68.73 9.82
CA ASP A 33 8.69 -69.66 8.73
C ASP A 33 7.82 -68.98 7.65
N PHE A 34 7.95 -67.66 7.48
CA PHE A 34 7.13 -66.91 6.52
C PHE A 34 7.47 -67.29 5.08
N GLY A 35 6.47 -67.78 4.33
CA GLY A 35 6.60 -68.27 2.95
C GLY A 35 6.65 -67.18 1.88
N GLY A 36 6.53 -65.91 2.24
CA GLY A 36 6.49 -64.82 1.25
C GLY A 36 5.10 -64.66 0.66
N ASN A 37 5.03 -64.63 -0.68
CA ASN A 37 3.77 -64.51 -1.42
C ASN A 37 2.90 -65.77 -1.25
N ALA A 38 1.59 -65.63 -1.48
CA ALA A 38 0.68 -66.76 -1.48
C ALA A 38 0.91 -67.62 -2.75
N ASP A 39 1.72 -68.67 -2.63
CA ASP A 39 1.98 -69.65 -3.67
C ASP A 39 1.61 -71.05 -3.17
N LEU A 40 1.53 -72.04 -4.07
CA LEU A 40 1.17 -73.42 -3.74
C LEU A 40 2.11 -74.09 -2.71
N LEU A 41 3.31 -73.54 -2.53
CA LEU A 41 4.34 -74.01 -1.60
C LEU A 41 4.39 -73.20 -0.29
N SER A 42 3.62 -72.12 -0.22
CA SER A 42 3.52 -71.27 0.96
C SER A 42 2.61 -71.95 1.97
N GLY A 43 3.16 -72.39 3.10
CA GLY A 43 2.34 -72.87 4.23
C GLY A 43 1.46 -71.75 4.80
N ASP A 44 0.81 -71.98 5.95
CA ASP A 44 -0.20 -71.07 6.54
C ASP A 44 0.29 -69.64 6.87
N LYS A 45 1.60 -69.36 6.74
CA LYS A 45 2.23 -68.06 7.00
C LYS A 45 2.66 -67.38 5.70
N HIS A 46 1.77 -66.60 5.10
CA HIS A 46 2.01 -65.88 3.83
C HIS A 46 1.35 -64.49 3.85
N THR A 47 1.55 -63.69 2.79
CA THR A 47 1.05 -62.31 2.66
C THR A 47 -0.48 -62.15 2.75
N GLU A 48 -1.24 -63.22 2.56
CA GLU A 48 -2.71 -63.19 2.61
C GLU A 48 -3.28 -63.81 3.90
N SER A 49 -2.42 -64.32 4.79
CA SER A 49 -2.86 -64.84 6.08
C SER A 49 -3.45 -63.73 6.96
N ASP A 50 -4.53 -64.03 7.69
CA ASP A 50 -5.22 -63.07 8.57
C ASP A 50 -4.25 -62.40 9.56
N VAL A 51 -3.30 -63.18 10.07
CA VAL A 51 -2.27 -62.71 11.00
C VAL A 51 -1.35 -61.69 10.33
N PHE A 52 -0.90 -61.95 9.09
CA PHE A 52 -0.09 -60.98 8.34
C PHE A 52 -0.86 -59.70 8.05
N VAL A 53 -2.13 -59.81 7.62
CA VAL A 53 -2.99 -58.66 7.33
C VAL A 53 -3.17 -57.79 8.57
N GLN A 54 -3.39 -58.40 9.74
CA GLN A 54 -3.48 -57.67 11.02
C GLN A 54 -2.15 -57.02 11.42
N ILE A 55 -1.03 -57.73 11.29
CA ILE A 55 0.31 -57.18 11.57
C ILE A 55 0.59 -55.98 10.65
N LEU A 56 0.29 -56.11 9.35
CA LEU A 56 0.49 -55.04 8.37
C LEU A 56 -0.41 -53.84 8.66
N ALA A 57 -1.68 -54.06 8.99
CA ALA A 57 -2.62 -53.00 9.35
C ALA A 57 -2.15 -52.24 10.60
N ASN A 58 -1.73 -52.96 11.65
CA ASN A 58 -1.19 -52.37 12.87
C ASN A 58 0.10 -51.60 12.62
N ALA A 59 1.03 -52.16 11.83
CA ALA A 59 2.28 -51.50 11.46
C ALA A 59 2.03 -50.23 10.65
N LYS A 60 1.14 -50.26 9.66
CA LYS A 60 0.72 -49.08 8.89
C LYS A 60 0.08 -48.01 9.77
N SER A 61 -0.80 -48.41 10.71
CA SER A 61 -1.46 -47.49 11.64
C SER A 61 -0.46 -46.80 12.56
N ARG A 62 0.45 -47.56 13.19
CA ARG A 62 1.53 -46.99 14.03
C ARG A 62 2.47 -46.11 13.24
N LEU A 63 2.90 -46.54 12.05
CA LEU A 63 3.76 -45.73 11.18
C LEU A 63 3.09 -44.41 10.80
N ARG A 64 1.78 -44.42 10.52
CA ARG A 64 0.99 -43.22 10.23
C ARG A 64 0.92 -42.28 11.45
N GLN A 65 0.72 -42.83 12.65
CA GLN A 65 0.71 -42.04 13.88
C GLN A 65 2.06 -41.37 14.15
N GLU A 66 3.16 -42.12 14.04
CA GLU A 66 4.51 -41.58 14.18
C GLU A 66 4.84 -40.54 13.11
N TYR A 67 4.40 -40.77 11.87
CA TYR A 67 4.55 -39.82 10.77
C TYR A 67 3.85 -38.47 11.07
N ILE A 68 2.62 -38.52 11.60
CA ILE A 68 1.88 -37.31 12.01
C ILE A 68 2.60 -36.60 13.16
N ASN A 69 3.00 -37.34 14.20
CA ASN A 69 3.72 -36.80 15.35
C ASN A 69 5.03 -36.12 14.92
N PHE A 70 5.79 -36.75 14.03
CA PHE A 70 7.04 -36.20 13.50
C PHE A 70 6.80 -34.90 12.73
N ARG A 71 5.75 -34.85 11.90
CA ARG A 71 5.41 -33.64 11.14
C ARG A 71 4.98 -32.47 12.01
N ASN A 72 4.18 -32.74 13.04
CA ASN A 72 3.76 -31.71 14.00
C ASN A 72 4.99 -31.13 14.71
N SER A 73 5.87 -32.00 15.22
CA SER A 73 7.13 -31.59 15.85
C SER A 73 8.04 -30.82 14.89
N ALA A 74 8.12 -31.22 13.62
CA ALA A 74 8.90 -30.51 12.61
C ALA A 74 8.32 -29.11 12.31
N ALA A 75 6.98 -28.98 12.29
CA ALA A 75 6.32 -27.70 12.15
C ALA A 75 6.57 -26.79 13.36
N ASP A 76 6.55 -27.32 14.57
CA ASP A 76 6.92 -26.59 15.80
C ASP A 76 8.36 -26.06 15.75
N LEU A 77 9.31 -26.91 15.37
CA LEU A 77 10.71 -26.52 15.21
C LEU A 77 10.90 -25.41 14.16
N LEU A 78 10.14 -25.45 13.06
CA LEU A 78 10.16 -24.38 12.05
C LEU A 78 9.69 -23.04 12.65
N ILE A 79 8.61 -23.05 13.42
CA ILE A 79 8.07 -21.85 14.07
C ILE A 79 9.08 -21.27 15.05
N GLU A 80 9.66 -22.11 15.92
CA GLU A 80 10.70 -21.69 16.86
C GLU A 80 11.90 -21.07 16.16
N GLN A 81 12.37 -21.71 15.09
CA GLN A 81 13.45 -21.18 14.26
C GLN A 81 13.10 -19.80 13.68
N TYR A 82 11.91 -19.64 13.11
CA TYR A 82 11.51 -18.38 12.48
C TYR A 82 11.29 -17.26 13.50
N LEU A 83 10.84 -17.60 14.70
CA LEU A 83 10.76 -16.66 15.83
C LEU A 83 12.16 -16.20 16.26
N ALA A 84 13.09 -17.14 16.47
CA ALA A 84 14.47 -16.84 16.84
C ALA A 84 15.22 -16.02 15.76
N GLU A 85 14.96 -16.31 14.49
CA GLU A 85 15.52 -15.55 13.37
C GLU A 85 14.88 -14.15 13.22
N GLY A 86 13.80 -13.84 13.94
CA GLY A 86 13.06 -12.58 13.81
C GLY A 86 12.39 -12.42 12.45
N VAL A 87 11.86 -13.52 11.89
CA VAL A 87 11.13 -13.56 10.61
C VAL A 87 9.69 -13.09 10.77
N PHE A 88 9.07 -13.38 11.92
CA PHE A 88 7.68 -13.01 12.19
C PHE A 88 7.46 -11.49 12.17
N PRO A 89 6.29 -11.01 11.71
CA PRO A 89 5.94 -9.59 11.74
C PRO A 89 5.90 -9.05 13.16
N GLU A 90 6.22 -7.77 13.31
CA GLU A 90 5.98 -7.05 14.56
C GLU A 90 4.48 -6.82 14.73
N MET A 91 3.96 -7.18 15.89
CA MET A 91 2.57 -6.90 16.25
C MET A 91 2.43 -5.41 16.55
N LYS A 92 1.45 -4.75 15.92
CA LYS A 92 1.21 -3.31 16.07
C LYS A 92 0.02 -3.07 16.99
N GLY A 93 0.09 -2.00 17.77
CA GLY A 93 -1.01 -1.52 18.61
C GLY A 93 -1.06 -2.14 20.01
N ASP A 94 -1.83 -1.49 20.88
CA ASP A 94 -1.77 -1.71 22.33
C ASP A 94 -2.64 -2.88 22.83
N ASN A 95 -3.49 -3.45 21.96
CA ASN A 95 -4.36 -4.57 22.32
C ASN A 95 -3.59 -5.89 22.29
N VAL A 96 -2.99 -6.24 23.43
CA VAL A 96 -2.19 -7.46 23.62
C VAL A 96 -2.99 -8.72 23.27
N VAL A 97 -4.25 -8.82 23.67
CA VAL A 97 -5.08 -10.02 23.45
C VAL A 97 -5.35 -10.25 21.97
N LEU A 98 -5.71 -9.19 21.25
CA LEU A 98 -5.94 -9.27 19.80
C LEU A 98 -4.64 -9.64 19.06
N ASN A 99 -3.51 -9.08 19.49
CA ASN A 99 -2.21 -9.39 18.92
C ASN A 99 -1.83 -10.87 19.14
N GLU A 100 -2.02 -11.40 20.35
CA GLU A 100 -1.79 -12.82 20.61
C GLU A 100 -2.71 -13.73 19.77
N PHE A 101 -3.97 -13.35 19.61
CA PHE A 101 -4.92 -14.07 18.77
C PHE A 101 -4.46 -14.12 17.31
N HIS A 102 -4.11 -12.97 16.73
CA HIS A 102 -3.59 -12.89 15.35
C HIS A 102 -2.31 -13.72 15.17
N ARG A 103 -1.38 -13.65 16.14
CA ARG A 103 -0.15 -14.44 16.09
C ARG A 103 -0.44 -15.94 16.12
N LYS A 104 -1.36 -16.39 16.98
CA LYS A 104 -1.79 -17.80 17.05
C LYS A 104 -2.40 -18.24 15.73
N GLN A 105 -3.23 -17.40 15.10
CA GLN A 105 -3.83 -17.71 13.81
C GLN A 105 -2.77 -17.86 12.71
N LEU A 106 -1.82 -16.92 12.62
CA LEU A 106 -0.72 -17.01 11.66
C LEU A 106 0.12 -18.28 11.87
N ILE A 107 0.48 -18.61 13.12
CA ILE A 107 1.22 -19.83 13.45
C ILE A 107 0.43 -21.07 13.01
N SER A 108 -0.87 -21.11 13.30
CA SER A 108 -1.74 -22.23 12.90
C SER A 108 -1.76 -22.39 11.38
N THR A 109 -1.91 -21.29 10.64
CA THR A 109 -1.89 -21.31 9.17
C THR A 109 -0.56 -21.81 8.62
N ILE A 110 0.57 -21.34 9.16
CA ILE A 110 1.91 -21.79 8.74
C ILE A 110 2.07 -23.29 8.98
N LYS A 111 1.66 -23.80 10.15
CA LYS A 111 1.71 -25.24 10.46
C LYS A 111 0.87 -26.06 9.48
N THR A 112 -0.37 -25.64 9.22
CA THR A 112 -1.24 -26.31 8.25
C THR A 112 -0.63 -26.35 6.84
N ILE A 113 -0.02 -25.25 6.39
CA ILE A 113 0.66 -25.21 5.08
C ILE A 113 1.90 -26.10 5.09
N TYR A 114 2.72 -26.03 6.12
CA TYR A 114 3.94 -26.84 6.22
C TYR A 114 3.64 -28.32 6.23
N GLU A 115 2.60 -28.72 6.97
CA GLU A 115 2.05 -30.06 6.93
C GLU A 115 1.58 -30.44 5.51
N ALA A 116 0.83 -29.59 4.82
CA ALA A 116 0.35 -29.91 3.49
C ALA A 116 1.45 -29.98 2.42
N GLU A 117 2.42 -29.06 2.47
CA GLU A 117 3.52 -28.90 1.53
C GLU A 117 4.76 -28.24 2.18
N PRO A 118 5.69 -29.04 2.75
CA PRO A 118 6.86 -28.51 3.47
C PRO A 118 7.82 -27.70 2.60
N SER A 119 7.84 -27.96 1.28
CA SER A 119 8.76 -27.33 0.33
C SER A 119 8.54 -25.82 0.20
N VAL A 120 7.34 -25.32 0.51
CA VAL A 120 7.01 -23.89 0.59
C VAL A 120 7.95 -23.16 1.54
N PHE A 121 8.35 -23.81 2.63
CA PHE A 121 9.27 -23.27 3.65
C PHE A 121 10.69 -23.81 3.49
N SER A 122 11.16 -23.87 2.24
CA SER A 122 12.48 -24.40 1.88
C SER A 122 13.63 -23.79 2.69
N LYS A 123 14.59 -24.63 3.07
CA LYS A 123 15.84 -24.21 3.75
C LYS A 123 16.70 -23.28 2.89
N GLN A 124 16.49 -23.23 1.58
CA GLN A 124 17.22 -22.37 0.66
C GLN A 124 16.78 -20.90 0.73
N LEU A 125 15.61 -20.62 1.32
CA LEU A 125 15.12 -19.25 1.46
C LEU A 125 16.02 -18.48 2.43
N ASN A 126 16.53 -17.34 1.98
CA ASN A 126 17.24 -16.41 2.87
C ASN A 126 16.26 -15.71 3.82
N LYS A 127 16.80 -15.09 4.88
CA LYS A 127 15.99 -14.41 5.91
C LYS A 127 15.00 -13.38 5.34
N SER A 128 15.39 -12.64 4.29
CA SER A 128 14.52 -11.65 3.65
C SER A 128 13.35 -12.31 2.90
N GLN A 129 13.61 -13.38 2.16
CA GLN A 129 12.58 -14.16 1.47
C GLN A 129 11.60 -14.80 2.47
N LYS A 130 12.11 -15.39 3.56
CA LYS A 130 11.27 -15.89 4.65
C LYS A 130 10.37 -14.78 5.22
N LYS A 131 10.93 -13.59 5.48
CA LYS A 131 10.16 -12.43 5.97
C LYS A 131 9.05 -12.01 5.02
N ILE A 132 9.32 -11.99 3.71
CA ILE A 132 8.31 -11.65 2.70
C ILE A 132 7.19 -12.68 2.70
N LEU A 133 7.53 -13.98 2.65
CA LEU A 133 6.55 -15.06 2.69
C LEU A 133 5.65 -14.99 3.93
N ILE A 134 6.24 -14.85 5.13
CA ILE A 134 5.45 -14.79 6.36
C ILE A 134 4.60 -13.51 6.41
N LYS A 135 5.09 -12.37 5.94
CA LYS A 135 4.29 -11.14 5.86
C LYS A 135 3.13 -11.26 4.88
N LEU A 136 3.29 -11.98 3.78
CA LEU A 136 2.19 -12.25 2.84
C LEU A 136 1.14 -13.15 3.49
N LEU A 137 1.55 -14.23 4.16
CA LEU A 137 0.63 -15.09 4.91
C LEU A 137 -0.09 -14.31 6.01
N ASP A 138 0.63 -13.46 6.74
CA ASP A 138 0.05 -12.58 7.76
C ASP A 138 -1.00 -11.64 7.17
N ARG A 139 -0.73 -11.05 6.00
CA ARG A 139 -1.71 -10.22 5.29
C ARG A 139 -2.93 -11.02 4.85
N ILE A 140 -2.75 -12.24 4.36
CA ILE A 140 -3.87 -13.10 3.96
C ILE A 140 -4.73 -13.48 5.17
N VAL A 141 -4.10 -13.81 6.30
CA VAL A 141 -4.80 -14.20 7.52
C VAL A 141 -5.58 -13.02 8.14
N GLN A 142 -5.04 -11.81 8.08
CA GLN A 142 -5.64 -10.63 8.71
C GLN A 142 -6.59 -9.85 7.80
N SER A 143 -6.50 -10.01 6.47
CA SER A 143 -7.23 -9.16 5.53
C SER A 143 -8.61 -9.70 5.22
N ASN A 144 -9.63 -8.86 5.43
CA ASN A 144 -10.96 -9.06 4.85
C ASN A 144 -11.04 -8.64 3.37
N ARG A 145 -9.92 -8.17 2.81
CA ARG A 145 -9.73 -7.61 1.46
C ARG A 145 -8.70 -8.44 0.69
N LEU A 146 -9.02 -9.72 0.50
CA LEU A 146 -8.12 -10.66 -0.18
C LEU A 146 -8.05 -10.39 -1.68
N SER A 147 -9.18 -10.01 -2.29
CA SER A 147 -9.26 -9.63 -3.70
C SER A 147 -8.24 -8.56 -4.07
N GLU A 148 -8.20 -7.48 -3.30
CA GLU A 148 -7.35 -6.32 -3.58
C GLU A 148 -5.86 -6.65 -3.43
N LEU A 149 -5.51 -7.57 -2.52
CA LEU A 149 -4.14 -8.07 -2.40
C LEU A 149 -3.75 -8.87 -3.65
N PHE A 150 -4.63 -9.74 -4.14
CA PHE A 150 -4.37 -10.51 -5.34
C PHE A 150 -4.30 -9.63 -6.59
N ASP A 151 -5.13 -8.61 -6.72
CA ASP A 151 -5.07 -7.63 -7.82
C ASP A 151 -3.69 -6.92 -7.85
N VAL A 152 -3.16 -6.54 -6.68
CA VAL A 152 -1.82 -5.92 -6.58
C VAL A 152 -0.71 -6.91 -6.96
N LEU A 153 -0.78 -8.15 -6.47
CA LEU A 153 0.22 -9.16 -6.77
C LEU A 153 0.21 -9.55 -8.26
N ASP A 154 -0.97 -9.73 -8.84
CA ASP A 154 -1.14 -10.01 -10.27
C ASP A 154 -0.59 -8.86 -11.12
N GLY A 155 -0.87 -7.61 -10.70
CA GLY A 155 -0.29 -6.41 -11.31
C GLY A 155 1.24 -6.41 -11.28
N VAL A 156 1.87 -6.88 -10.19
CA VAL A 156 3.34 -6.98 -10.09
C VAL A 156 3.90 -8.11 -10.96
N VAL A 157 3.25 -9.27 -10.97
CA VAL A 157 3.71 -10.44 -11.74
C VAL A 157 3.55 -10.23 -13.25
N SER A 158 2.58 -9.41 -13.65
CA SER A 158 2.31 -9.08 -15.06
C SER A 158 3.24 -8.00 -15.64
N LEU A 159 4.16 -7.46 -14.85
CA LEU A 159 5.10 -6.42 -15.31
C LEU A 159 6.14 -6.99 -16.27
N THR A 160 6.52 -6.18 -17.26
CA THR A 160 7.69 -6.45 -18.09
C THR A 160 8.99 -6.31 -17.28
N GLU A 161 10.09 -6.91 -17.73
CA GLU A 161 11.40 -6.77 -17.07
C GLU A 161 11.84 -5.29 -16.92
N ASP A 162 11.57 -4.48 -17.95
CA ASP A 162 11.87 -3.05 -17.94
C ASP A 162 11.04 -2.29 -16.89
N ASP A 163 9.74 -2.60 -16.79
CA ASP A 163 8.85 -1.97 -15.82
C ASP A 163 9.14 -2.46 -14.39
N MET A 164 9.48 -3.73 -14.20
CA MET A 164 9.97 -4.27 -12.93
C MET A 164 11.22 -3.50 -12.46
N CYS A 165 12.17 -3.26 -13.36
CA CYS A 165 13.36 -2.48 -13.06
C CYS A 165 13.02 -1.04 -12.66
N ARG A 166 12.10 -0.38 -13.40
CA ARG A 166 11.63 0.98 -13.07
C ARG A 166 10.95 1.06 -11.71
N ILE A 167 10.03 0.15 -11.40
CA ILE A 167 9.34 0.11 -10.11
C ILE A 167 10.32 -0.18 -8.97
N SER A 168 11.25 -1.12 -9.16
CA SER A 168 12.30 -1.39 -8.18
C SER A 168 13.13 -0.14 -7.88
N ASN A 169 13.56 0.60 -8.91
CA ASN A 169 14.32 1.84 -8.75
C ASN A 169 13.50 2.95 -8.07
N LEU A 170 12.18 3.03 -8.31
CA LEU A 170 11.29 3.94 -7.59
C LEU A 170 11.20 3.56 -6.11
N LEU A 171 11.02 2.28 -5.78
CA LEU A 171 10.88 1.78 -4.41
C LEU A 171 12.16 1.91 -3.57
N GLN A 172 13.32 2.08 -4.20
CA GLN A 172 14.56 2.43 -3.50
C GLN A 172 14.57 3.87 -2.98
N ARG A 173 13.73 4.76 -3.53
CA ARG A 173 13.70 6.20 -3.21
C ARG A 173 12.41 6.64 -2.51
N THR A 174 11.35 5.85 -2.61
CA THR A 174 10.03 6.16 -2.05
C THR A 174 9.28 4.89 -1.65
N SER A 175 8.14 5.03 -0.97
CA SER A 175 7.26 3.92 -0.61
C SER A 175 6.10 3.76 -1.61
N LEU A 176 5.53 2.56 -1.70
CA LEU A 176 4.27 2.33 -2.45
C LEU A 176 3.17 3.30 -1.98
N GLU A 177 3.07 3.56 -0.68
CA GLU A 177 2.11 4.52 -0.12
C GLU A 177 2.27 5.93 -0.71
N ASN A 178 3.51 6.42 -0.81
CA ASN A 178 3.77 7.74 -1.39
C ASN A 178 3.51 7.75 -2.91
N ILE A 179 3.79 6.65 -3.60
CA ILE A 179 3.46 6.50 -5.03
C ILE A 179 1.94 6.59 -5.22
N THR A 180 1.17 5.82 -4.44
CA THR A 180 -0.30 5.85 -4.47
C THR A 180 -0.83 7.25 -4.21
N LYS A 181 -0.41 7.92 -3.12
CA LYS A 181 -0.82 9.30 -2.82
C LYS A 181 -0.50 10.28 -3.94
N THR A 182 0.65 10.12 -4.59
CA THR A 182 1.05 10.98 -5.71
C THR A 182 0.16 10.76 -6.93
N VAL A 183 -0.12 9.51 -7.27
CA VAL A 183 -1.01 9.15 -8.39
C VAL A 183 -2.44 9.63 -8.13
N GLU A 184 -2.95 9.44 -6.90
CA GLU A 184 -4.26 9.94 -6.49
C GLU A 184 -4.33 11.47 -6.60
N HIS A 185 -3.33 12.17 -6.07
CA HIS A 185 -3.27 13.63 -6.17
C HIS A 185 -3.21 14.13 -7.63
N ILE A 186 -2.50 13.43 -8.52
CA ILE A 186 -2.51 13.74 -9.96
C ILE A 186 -3.89 13.50 -10.56
N ARG A 187 -4.54 12.37 -10.22
CA ARG A 187 -5.87 12.03 -10.70
C ARG A 187 -6.91 13.06 -10.27
N ASP A 188 -6.93 13.43 -8.99
CA ASP A 188 -7.87 14.43 -8.47
C ASP A 188 -7.75 15.76 -9.22
N ARG A 189 -6.51 16.17 -9.54
CA ARG A 189 -6.25 17.37 -10.34
C ARG A 189 -6.76 17.24 -11.78
N LEU A 190 -6.60 16.07 -12.41
CA LEU A 190 -7.14 15.81 -13.75
C LEU A 190 -8.67 15.84 -13.74
N ASP A 191 -9.30 15.26 -12.72
CA ASP A 191 -10.75 15.25 -12.55
C ASP A 191 -11.28 16.69 -12.36
N ILE A 192 -10.60 17.52 -11.57
CA ILE A 192 -10.91 18.95 -11.41
C ILE A 192 -10.81 19.69 -12.76
N ILE A 193 -9.73 19.49 -13.52
CA ILE A 193 -9.58 20.11 -14.86
C ILE A 193 -10.73 19.70 -15.77
N GLN A 194 -11.09 18.41 -15.78
CA GLN A 194 -12.14 17.89 -16.64
C GLN A 194 -13.52 18.43 -16.25
N ASN A 195 -13.82 18.47 -14.96
CA ASN A 195 -15.04 19.06 -14.42
C ASN A 195 -15.13 20.54 -14.77
N PHE A 196 -14.02 21.28 -14.65
CA PHE A 196 -13.97 22.70 -14.96
C PHE A 196 -14.16 22.97 -16.44
N LYS A 197 -13.57 22.16 -17.33
CA LYS A 197 -13.82 22.21 -18.77
C LYS A 197 -15.30 21.97 -19.09
N SER A 198 -15.93 20.96 -18.48
CA SER A 198 -17.36 20.70 -18.68
C SER A 198 -18.22 21.88 -18.21
N LEU A 199 -17.92 22.43 -17.03
CA LEU A 199 -18.61 23.61 -16.49
C LEU A 199 -18.53 24.82 -17.44
N ILE A 200 -17.34 25.11 -17.97
CA ILE A 200 -17.09 26.27 -18.84
C ILE A 200 -17.63 26.08 -20.27
N TYR A 201 -17.53 24.88 -20.84
CA TYR A 201 -17.86 24.68 -22.27
C TYR A 201 -19.24 24.08 -22.50
N GLN A 202 -19.72 23.20 -21.62
CA GLN A 202 -20.95 22.43 -21.82
C GLN A 202 -22.12 22.99 -21.01
N HIS A 203 -21.85 23.57 -19.83
CA HIS A 203 -22.87 24.05 -18.91
C HIS A 203 -22.89 25.58 -18.75
N GLN A 204 -22.50 26.32 -19.80
CA GLN A 204 -22.39 27.79 -19.80
C GLN A 204 -23.61 28.53 -19.24
N ARG A 205 -24.82 28.03 -19.48
CA ARG A 205 -26.08 28.63 -19.02
C ARG A 205 -26.30 28.50 -17.51
N PHE A 206 -25.71 27.48 -16.88
CA PHE A 206 -25.89 27.16 -15.46
C PHE A 206 -24.65 27.47 -14.62
N ALA A 207 -23.51 27.69 -15.26
CA ALA A 207 -22.26 28.09 -14.61
C ALA A 207 -22.36 29.55 -14.12
N LEU A 208 -22.55 29.72 -12.82
CA LEU A 208 -22.57 31.02 -12.16
C LEU A 208 -21.16 31.36 -11.64
N GLU A 209 -20.83 32.64 -11.63
CA GLU A 209 -19.50 33.18 -11.30
C GLU A 209 -19.08 32.80 -9.88
N VAL A 210 -19.80 33.29 -8.87
CA VAL A 210 -19.47 33.08 -7.46
C VAL A 210 -19.69 31.63 -6.99
N PRO A 211 -20.91 31.04 -7.07
CA PRO A 211 -21.17 29.78 -6.39
C PRO A 211 -20.57 28.55 -7.09
N HIS A 212 -20.17 28.66 -8.37
CA HIS A 212 -19.61 27.54 -9.13
C HIS A 212 -18.15 27.76 -9.54
N ILE A 213 -17.85 28.87 -10.24
CA ILE A 213 -16.51 29.08 -10.83
C ILE A 213 -15.52 29.52 -9.77
N GLN A 214 -15.82 30.61 -9.05
CA GLN A 214 -14.95 31.18 -8.02
C GLN A 214 -14.69 30.15 -6.92
N LYS A 215 -15.74 29.57 -6.34
CA LYS A 215 -15.61 28.53 -5.31
C LYS A 215 -14.75 27.34 -5.73
N CYS A 216 -14.85 26.90 -6.99
CA CYS A 216 -14.03 25.83 -7.52
C CYS A 216 -12.55 26.25 -7.64
N ILE A 217 -12.30 27.46 -8.14
CA ILE A 217 -10.95 28.00 -8.30
C ILE A 217 -10.28 28.26 -6.95
N GLU A 218 -10.98 28.80 -5.95
CA GLU A 218 -10.46 29.06 -4.60
C GLU A 218 -9.90 27.80 -3.95
N SER A 219 -10.56 26.66 -4.15
CA SER A 219 -10.09 25.36 -3.66
C SER A 219 -8.94 24.77 -4.51
N ASN A 220 -8.64 25.38 -5.66
CA ASN A 220 -7.75 24.85 -6.69
C ASN A 220 -6.80 25.90 -7.27
N LEU A 221 -6.24 26.78 -6.43
CA LEU A 221 -5.33 27.85 -6.86
C LEU A 221 -4.07 27.35 -7.58
N TRP A 222 -3.72 26.07 -7.44
CA TRP A 222 -2.67 25.41 -8.22
C TRP A 222 -2.89 25.52 -9.74
N LEU A 223 -4.12 25.78 -10.21
CA LEU A 223 -4.45 26.08 -11.61
C LEU A 223 -3.67 27.30 -12.16
N PHE A 224 -3.30 28.25 -11.30
CA PHE A 224 -2.46 29.40 -11.67
C PHE A 224 -0.98 29.19 -11.38
N GLY A 225 -0.63 28.06 -10.75
CA GLY A 225 0.73 27.68 -10.39
C GLY A 225 0.81 27.12 -8.97
N GLU A 226 1.66 26.10 -8.77
CA GLU A 226 1.78 25.37 -7.50
C GLU A 226 2.05 26.27 -6.28
N LYS A 227 2.80 27.36 -6.50
CA LYS A 227 3.20 28.31 -5.44
C LYS A 227 2.02 29.05 -4.82
N TYR A 228 0.87 29.08 -5.48
CA TYR A 228 -0.35 29.74 -5.04
C TYR A 228 -1.26 28.83 -4.21
N HIS A 229 -1.03 27.51 -4.23
CA HIS A 229 -1.83 26.55 -3.49
C HIS A 229 -1.61 26.59 -1.97
N LEU A 230 -0.46 27.11 -1.52
CA LEU A 230 -0.08 27.21 -0.10
C LEU A 230 -0.79 28.36 0.65
N LEU A 231 -1.58 29.17 -0.06
CA LEU A 231 -2.02 30.48 0.40
C LEU A 231 -3.44 30.75 -0.07
N THR A 232 -4.40 30.51 0.80
CA THR A 232 -5.47 31.45 1.16
C THR A 232 -6.38 30.76 2.17
N SER A 233 -6.32 31.23 3.41
CA SER A 233 -7.43 31.11 4.33
C SER A 233 -8.20 32.43 4.21
N GLU A 234 -9.49 32.31 3.86
CA GLU A 234 -10.54 33.31 4.03
C GLU A 234 -10.65 34.41 2.95
N GLU A 235 -11.90 34.58 2.49
CA GLU A 235 -12.38 35.68 1.65
C GLU A 235 -12.15 37.02 2.38
N ASP A 236 -11.01 37.65 2.16
CA ASP A 236 -10.79 39.00 2.65
C ASP A 236 -11.46 40.01 1.68
N LYS A 237 -12.34 40.88 2.20
CA LYS A 237 -12.80 42.06 1.46
C LYS A 237 -11.59 42.86 0.99
N PHE A 238 -11.67 43.57 -0.14
CA PHE A 238 -10.54 44.30 -0.73
C PHE A 238 -9.70 45.11 0.28
N GLU A 239 -10.35 45.81 1.21
CA GLU A 239 -9.67 46.54 2.28
C GLU A 239 -8.88 45.61 3.23
N GLN A 240 -9.45 44.47 3.63
CA GLN A 240 -8.76 43.45 4.42
C GLN A 240 -7.61 42.80 3.65
N ALA A 241 -7.82 42.47 2.37
CA ALA A 241 -6.80 41.87 1.51
C ALA A 241 -5.59 42.81 1.35
N LEU A 242 -5.87 44.11 1.19
CA LEU A 242 -4.84 45.14 1.11
C LEU A 242 -4.18 45.42 2.46
N ILE A 243 -4.91 45.38 3.58
CA ILE A 243 -4.34 45.46 4.93
C ILE A 243 -3.39 44.28 5.17
N ASN A 244 -3.81 43.06 4.86
CA ASN A 244 -3.00 41.85 5.01
C ASN A 244 -1.76 41.89 4.11
N LEU A 245 -1.90 42.40 2.89
CA LEU A 245 -0.78 42.68 2.00
C LEU A 245 0.21 43.68 2.63
N LEU A 246 -0.29 44.82 3.13
CA LEU A 246 0.54 45.85 3.77
C LEU A 246 1.20 45.33 5.05
N GLU A 247 0.51 44.55 5.87
CA GLU A 247 1.07 43.91 7.07
C GLU A 247 2.14 42.87 6.75
N PHE A 248 1.94 42.10 5.69
CA PHE A 248 2.97 41.20 5.18
C PHE A 248 4.25 41.98 4.79
N HIS A 249 4.10 43.14 4.15
CA HIS A 249 5.21 44.02 3.80
C HIS A 249 5.82 44.76 5.01
N LYS A 250 5.08 45.03 6.10
CA LYS A 250 5.56 45.72 7.32
C LYS A 250 6.65 44.97 8.09
N LYS A 251 6.92 43.70 7.78
CA LYS A 251 8.15 43.05 8.27
C LYS A 251 9.42 43.72 7.70
N ASP A 252 9.27 44.52 6.65
CA ASP A 252 10.21 45.52 6.15
C ASP A 252 9.61 46.92 6.41
N ASN A 253 10.28 47.81 7.16
CA ASN A 253 9.76 49.05 7.77
C ASN A 253 9.28 50.19 6.81
N TYR A 254 8.54 49.90 5.73
CA TYR A 254 8.35 50.84 4.62
C TYR A 254 6.95 51.48 4.46
N TYR A 255 5.91 51.10 5.23
CA TYR A 255 4.52 51.55 4.96
C TYR A 255 3.68 51.91 6.20
N ASP A 256 3.02 53.08 6.16
CA ASP A 256 2.17 53.61 7.23
C ASP A 256 0.71 53.10 7.20
N LYS A 257 0.08 53.01 8.38
CA LYS A 257 -1.27 52.47 8.64
C LYS A 257 -2.43 53.41 8.25
N GLU A 258 -2.25 54.35 7.34
CA GLU A 258 -3.36 55.25 6.98
C GLU A 258 -4.49 54.49 6.27
N PRO A 259 -5.77 54.78 6.61
CA PRO A 259 -6.91 54.20 5.93
C PRO A 259 -6.86 54.55 4.44
N ILE A 260 -7.12 53.57 3.56
CA ILE A 260 -7.02 53.73 2.12
C ILE A 260 -8.02 54.79 1.64
N VAL A 261 -7.52 55.88 1.06
CA VAL A 261 -8.35 56.93 0.46
C VAL A 261 -8.36 56.76 -1.07
N HIS A 262 -9.31 55.94 -1.55
CA HIS A 262 -9.60 55.76 -2.97
C HIS A 262 -11.12 55.60 -3.18
N PRO A 263 -11.71 56.20 -4.24
CA PRO A 263 -13.14 56.05 -4.55
C PRO A 263 -13.61 54.59 -4.65
N ASP A 264 -12.73 53.73 -5.17
CA ASP A 264 -12.98 52.31 -5.38
C ASP A 264 -12.51 51.39 -4.24
N LYS A 265 -12.16 51.92 -3.06
CA LYS A 265 -11.60 51.12 -1.95
C LYS A 265 -12.52 50.00 -1.43
N ASN A 266 -13.81 50.05 -1.74
CA ASN A 266 -14.79 49.05 -1.31
C ASN A 266 -15.15 48.06 -2.44
N LYS A 267 -14.52 48.15 -3.62
CA LYS A 267 -14.79 47.19 -4.70
C LYS A 267 -14.17 45.84 -4.34
N GLU A 268 -14.97 44.80 -4.38
CA GLU A 268 -14.56 43.43 -4.09
C GLU A 268 -13.92 42.79 -5.33
N MET A 269 -12.76 42.18 -5.13
CA MET A 269 -12.01 41.41 -6.13
C MET A 269 -12.46 39.96 -6.02
N ASP A 270 -12.68 39.28 -7.13
CA ASP A 270 -13.11 37.88 -7.08
C ASP A 270 -12.04 37.00 -6.43
N LEU A 271 -10.77 37.24 -6.78
CA LEU A 271 -9.64 36.49 -6.24
C LEU A 271 -8.40 37.39 -6.14
N PHE A 272 -7.78 37.37 -4.97
CA PHE A 272 -6.46 37.97 -4.74
C PHE A 272 -5.52 37.00 -4.06
N ILE A 273 -4.46 36.67 -4.78
CA ILE A 273 -3.47 35.70 -4.34
C ILE A 273 -2.19 36.45 -4.02
N ALA A 274 -1.89 36.56 -2.73
CA ALA A 274 -0.64 37.12 -2.26
C ALA A 274 0.41 36.00 -2.11
N GLN A 275 1.49 36.02 -2.89
CA GLN A 275 2.56 35.03 -2.71
C GLN A 275 3.43 35.38 -1.50
N LYS A 276 3.70 34.40 -0.61
CA LYS A 276 4.71 34.54 0.44
C LYS A 276 6.11 34.49 -0.17
N GLY A 277 6.88 35.55 0.08
CA GLY A 277 8.29 35.67 -0.29
C GLY A 277 8.52 36.46 -1.57
N PHE A 278 9.78 36.86 -1.78
CA PHE A 278 10.19 37.62 -2.96
C PHE A 278 10.60 36.67 -4.10
N ARG A 279 10.36 37.11 -5.33
CA ARG A 279 11.00 36.62 -6.55
C ARG A 279 12.21 37.48 -6.85
N VAL A 280 13.16 36.92 -7.59
CA VAL A 280 14.32 37.66 -8.11
C VAL A 280 14.07 37.88 -9.60
N GLY A 281 14.11 39.13 -10.04
CA GLY A 281 14.00 39.51 -11.44
C GLY A 281 15.30 39.27 -12.20
N ASP A 282 15.25 39.42 -13.52
CA ASP A 282 16.45 39.33 -14.37
C ASP A 282 17.49 40.43 -14.04
N ASP A 283 17.06 41.48 -13.32
CA ASP A 283 17.89 42.56 -12.79
C ASP A 283 18.41 42.30 -11.36
N ASP A 284 18.33 41.05 -10.88
CA ASP A 284 18.65 40.61 -9.51
C ASP A 284 17.86 41.31 -8.39
N LYS A 285 16.81 42.06 -8.74
CA LYS A 285 15.99 42.73 -7.73
C LYS A 285 14.92 41.81 -7.18
N LYS A 286 14.77 41.88 -5.86
CA LYS A 286 13.70 41.22 -5.14
C LYS A 286 12.39 41.96 -5.38
N TYR A 287 11.37 41.25 -5.82
CA TYR A 287 10.01 41.78 -5.94
C TYR A 287 8.99 40.78 -5.40
N PHE A 288 7.94 41.29 -4.77
CA PHE A 288 6.82 40.45 -4.38
C PHE A 288 5.85 40.30 -5.55
N HIS A 289 5.35 39.09 -5.76
CA HIS A 289 4.47 38.78 -6.87
C HIS A 289 3.08 38.42 -6.36
N HIS A 290 2.12 39.29 -6.65
CA HIS A 290 0.73 39.13 -6.27
C HIS A 290 -0.13 39.03 -7.53
N VAL A 291 -1.16 38.20 -7.49
CA VAL A 291 -2.04 37.96 -8.64
C VAL A 291 -3.45 38.40 -8.28
N VAL A 292 -4.00 39.32 -9.08
CA VAL A 292 -5.42 39.69 -9.04
C VAL A 292 -6.11 38.97 -10.19
N ILE A 293 -7.18 38.24 -9.89
CA ILE A 293 -7.96 37.52 -10.88
C ILE A 293 -9.40 38.01 -10.80
N GLU A 294 -9.91 38.42 -11.97
CA GLU A 294 -11.32 38.71 -12.19
C GLU A 294 -11.91 37.54 -12.97
N LEU A 295 -13.01 37.00 -12.46
CA LEU A 295 -13.75 35.90 -13.04
C LEU A 295 -15.02 36.42 -13.67
N LYS A 296 -15.42 35.80 -14.77
CA LYS A 296 -16.73 36.06 -15.39
C LYS A 296 -17.41 34.76 -15.73
N ARG A 297 -18.75 34.77 -15.70
CA ARG A 297 -19.54 33.63 -16.19
C ARG A 297 -19.13 33.27 -17.63
N PRO A 298 -19.16 31.99 -18.04
CA PRO A 298 -18.69 31.59 -19.36
C PRO A 298 -19.48 32.20 -20.51
N SER A 299 -20.74 32.56 -20.25
CA SER A 299 -21.62 33.23 -21.21
C SER A 299 -21.26 34.70 -21.48
N ILE A 300 -20.39 35.30 -20.66
CA ILE A 300 -19.97 36.69 -20.79
C ILE A 300 -18.71 36.74 -21.67
N LYS A 301 -18.77 37.51 -22.75
CA LYS A 301 -17.59 37.85 -23.53
C LYS A 301 -16.83 38.97 -22.84
N LEU A 302 -15.55 38.73 -22.54
CA LEU A 302 -14.67 39.73 -21.96
C LEU A 302 -14.46 40.89 -22.95
N GLY A 303 -14.52 42.13 -22.45
CA GLY A 303 -14.27 43.34 -23.23
C GLY A 303 -13.66 44.45 -22.38
N ASP A 304 -13.85 45.70 -22.84
CA ASP A 304 -13.20 46.87 -22.23
C ASP A 304 -13.62 47.11 -20.78
N LYS A 305 -14.85 46.71 -20.41
CA LYS A 305 -15.37 46.89 -19.05
C LYS A 305 -14.58 46.06 -18.05
N GLU A 306 -14.37 44.78 -18.34
CA GLU A 306 -13.64 43.84 -17.47
C GLU A 306 -12.14 44.21 -17.43
N LEU A 307 -11.57 44.64 -18.56
CA LEU A 307 -10.20 45.16 -18.59
C LEU A 307 -10.05 46.41 -17.70
N GLN A 308 -11.02 47.32 -17.78
CA GLN A 308 -11.01 48.54 -16.96
C GLN A 308 -11.16 48.23 -15.47
N GLN A 309 -11.90 47.18 -15.12
CA GLN A 309 -12.04 46.69 -13.74
C GLN A 309 -10.67 46.24 -13.18
N ILE A 310 -9.94 45.39 -13.91
CA ILE A 310 -8.59 44.95 -13.51
C ILE A 310 -7.62 46.14 -13.40
N LYS A 311 -7.67 47.08 -14.37
CA LYS A 311 -6.85 48.31 -14.32
C LYS A 311 -7.16 49.15 -13.10
N THR A 312 -8.43 49.23 -12.70
CA THR A 312 -8.86 49.96 -11.52
C THR A 312 -8.24 49.34 -10.26
N TYR A 313 -8.34 48.03 -10.08
CA TYR A 313 -7.71 47.33 -8.95
C TYR A 313 -6.20 47.54 -8.89
N LYS A 314 -5.52 47.40 -10.04
CA LYS A 314 -4.08 47.70 -10.14
C LYS A 314 -3.75 49.10 -9.66
N ASN A 315 -4.52 50.11 -10.07
CA ASN A 315 -4.28 51.50 -9.68
C ASN A 315 -4.51 51.73 -8.18
N VAL A 316 -5.53 51.10 -7.59
CA VAL A 316 -5.78 51.20 -6.13
C VAL A 316 -4.62 50.57 -5.34
N ILE A 317 -4.21 49.36 -5.71
CA ILE A 317 -3.10 48.65 -5.08
C ILE A 317 -1.79 49.43 -5.24
N ALA A 318 -1.50 49.94 -6.45
CA ALA A 318 -0.31 50.73 -6.71
C ALA A 318 -0.28 52.00 -5.85
N LYS A 319 -1.40 52.73 -5.74
CA LYS A 319 -1.49 53.92 -4.89
C LYS A 319 -1.27 53.60 -3.41
N ALA A 320 -1.79 52.46 -2.94
CA ALA A 320 -1.64 52.04 -1.55
C ALA A 320 -0.22 51.54 -1.21
N LEU A 321 0.51 51.02 -2.20
CA LEU A 321 1.88 50.53 -2.05
C LEU A 321 2.96 51.56 -2.42
N LEU A 322 2.59 52.76 -2.86
CA LEU A 322 3.56 53.83 -3.06
C LEU A 322 3.99 54.38 -1.69
N PRO A 323 5.29 54.40 -1.37
CA PRO A 323 5.77 55.16 -0.22
C PRO A 323 5.41 56.64 -0.43
N LYS A 324 4.88 57.29 0.61
CA LYS A 324 4.71 58.74 0.61
C LYS A 324 6.07 59.44 0.64
#